data_AF-A0A2E7A9Z3-F1
#
_entry.id   AF-A0A2E7A9Z3-F1
#
_cell.length_a   1.000
_cell.length_b   1.000
_cell.length_c   1.000
_cell.angle_alpha   90.00
_cell.angle_beta   90.00
_cell.angle_gamma   90.00
#
_symmetry.space_group_name_H-M   'P 1'
#
loop_
_entity.id
_entity.type
_entity.pdbx_description
1 polymer ?
#
loop_
_entity_poly.entity_id
_entity_poly.type
_entity_poly.pdbx_seq_one_letter_code
_entity_poly.pdbx_strand_id
1 'polypeptide(L)' 'RLVFPPSHALEVTGANSKEGVMQSIGKVLRNRSEEAKGQGKESGRAPAKGDRRRRAQRKSFKQRGGQRRKKFGR' A
#
# COMPACT_ATOMS: atom_id res chain seq x y z
N ARG A 1 25.87 5.15 9.43
CA ARG A 1 24.61 5.87 9.08
C ARG A 1 25.00 7.05 8.22
N LEU A 2 24.46 7.16 7.01
CA LEU A 2 24.68 8.35 6.19
C LEU A 2 23.79 9.47 6.71
N VAL A 3 24.39 10.56 7.18
CA VAL A 3 23.68 11.72 7.72
C VAL A 3 24.07 12.91 6.86
N PHE A 4 23.09 13.51 6.20
CA PHE A 4 23.30 14.70 5.40
C PHE A 4 23.02 15.95 6.23
N PRO A 5 23.81 17.03 6.04
CA PRO A 5 23.53 18.30 6.66
C PRO A 5 22.24 18.91 6.09
N PRO A 6 21.52 19.76 6.85
CA PRO A 6 20.30 20.41 6.38
C PRO A 6 20.49 21.25 5.11
N SER A 7 21.68 21.82 4.90
CA SER A 7 22.04 22.58 3.70
C SER A 7 21.87 21.78 2.41
N HIS A 8 22.21 20.49 2.46
CA HIS A 8 22.07 19.59 1.33
C HIS A 8 20.62 19.47 0.84
N ALA A 9 19.63 19.59 1.74
CA ALA A 9 18.23 19.55 1.34
C ALA A 9 17.82 20.79 0.54
N LEU A 10 18.38 21.96 0.87
CA LEU A 10 18.14 23.21 0.13
C LEU A 10 18.81 23.14 -1.25
N GLU A 11 20.05 22.67 -1.31
CA GLU A 11 20.81 22.48 -2.57
C GLU A 11 20.11 21.51 -3.53
N VAL A 12 19.69 20.35 -3.03
CA VAL A 12 19.06 19.30 -3.85
C VAL A 12 17.68 19.70 -4.33
N THR A 13 16.91 20.41 -3.51
CA THR A 13 15.54 20.82 -3.88
C THR A 13 15.50 22.15 -4.63
N GLY A 14 16.58 22.94 -4.61
CA GLY A 14 16.63 24.30 -5.14
C GLY A 14 15.72 25.28 -4.40
N ALA A 15 15.24 24.91 -3.21
CA ALA A 15 14.33 25.74 -2.41
C ALA A 15 15.11 26.67 -1.49
N ASN A 16 14.65 27.92 -1.37
CA ASN A 16 15.26 28.93 -0.50
C ASN A 16 14.66 28.97 0.91
N SER A 17 13.66 28.12 1.18
CA SER A 17 12.95 28.08 2.47
C SER A 17 12.64 26.65 2.91
N LYS A 18 12.56 26.44 4.22
CA LYS A 18 12.18 25.15 4.83
C LYS A 18 10.84 24.65 4.29
N GLU A 19 9.87 25.55 4.12
CA GLU A 19 8.56 25.20 3.56
C GLU A 19 8.67 24.74 2.10
N GLY A 20 9.49 25.41 1.28
CA GLY A 20 9.75 25.00 -0.10
C GLY A 20 10.40 23.62 -0.22
N VAL A 21 11.34 23.30 0.69
CA VAL A 21 11.93 21.95 0.80
C VAL A 21 10.84 20.92 1.10
N MET A 22 9.96 21.19 2.06
CA MET A 22 8.89 20.26 2.43
C MET A 22 7.89 20.06 1.29
N GLN A 23 7.51 21.13 0.59
CA GLN A 23 6.60 21.06 -0.54
C GLN A 23 7.18 20.27 -1.72
N SER A 24 8.45 20.49 -2.06
CA SER A 24 9.12 19.78 -3.16
C SER A 24 9.26 18.28 -2.85
N ILE A 25 9.70 17.92 -1.65
CA ILE A 25 9.75 16.52 -1.17
C ILE A 25 8.35 15.89 -1.23
N GLY A 26 7.32 16.60 -0.74
CA GLY A 26 5.94 16.13 -0.77
C GLY A 26 5.43 15.84 -2.18
N LYS A 27 5.72 16.72 -3.15
CA LYS A 27 5.37 16.52 -4.57
C LYS A 27 6.04 15.27 -5.14
N VAL A 28 7.35 15.09 -4.90
CA VAL A 28 8.10 13.92 -5.39
C VAL A 28 7.53 12.63 -4.80
N LEU A 29 7.27 12.58 -3.49
CA LEU A 29 6.69 11.41 -2.84
C LEU A 29 5.29 11.08 -3.35
N ARG A 30 4.46 12.10 -3.60
CA ARG A 30 3.13 11.92 -4.16
C ARG A 30 3.20 11.33 -5.57
N ASN A 31 4.05 11.86 -6.43
CA ASN A 31 4.21 11.34 -7.80
C ASN A 31 4.63 9.88 -7.80
N ARG A 32 5.64 9.53 -6.99
CA ARG A 32 6.08 8.13 -6.83
C ARG A 32 4.97 7.22 -6.29
N SER A 33 4.12 7.73 -5.39
CA SER A 33 2.98 6.98 -4.86
C SER A 33 1.93 6.72 -5.95
N GLU A 34 1.61 7.71 -6.78
CA GLU A 34 0.68 7.55 -7.88
C GLU A 34 1.24 6.62 -8.97
N GLU A 35 2.52 6.72 -9.29
CA GLU A 35 3.22 5.79 -10.19
C GLU A 35 3.18 4.36 -9.65
N ALA A 36 3.47 4.16 -8.36
CA ALA A 36 3.41 2.85 -7.71
C ALA A 36 1.99 2.26 -7.69
N LYS A 37 0.95 3.09 -7.48
CA LYS A 37 -0.46 2.66 -7.63
C LYS A 37 -0.80 2.28 -9.07
N GLY A 38 -0.17 2.93 -10.05
CA GLY A 38 -0.28 2.57 -11.47
C GLY A 38 0.38 1.22 -11.76
N GLN A 39 1.57 0.99 -11.23
CA GLN A 39 2.36 -0.23 -11.44
C GLN A 39 1.83 -1.45 -10.67
N GLY A 40 1.25 -1.25 -9.47
CA GLY A 40 0.64 -2.30 -8.65
C GLY A 40 -0.75 -2.75 -9.13
N LYS A 41 -1.32 -2.11 -10.16
CA LYS A 41 -2.44 -2.65 -10.91
C LYS A 41 -1.90 -3.64 -11.94
N GLU A 42 -1.41 -4.78 -11.47
CA GLU A 42 -1.74 -5.98 -12.23
C GLU A 42 -3.26 -5.99 -12.34
N SER A 43 -3.74 -6.07 -13.57
CA SER A 43 -5.13 -6.27 -13.93
C SER A 43 -5.62 -7.65 -13.48
N GLY A 44 -5.35 -8.03 -12.23
CA GLY A 44 -5.96 -9.13 -11.51
C GLY A 44 -7.41 -8.74 -11.23
N ARG A 45 -8.23 -8.84 -12.28
CA ARG A 45 -9.68 -8.67 -12.29
C ARG A 45 -10.27 -9.37 -11.07
N ALA A 46 -10.54 -8.61 -10.01
CA ALA A 46 -11.35 -9.11 -8.91
C ALA A 46 -12.66 -9.60 -9.53
N PRO A 47 -13.15 -10.80 -9.16
CA PRO A 47 -14.38 -11.31 -9.75
C PRO A 47 -15.49 -10.29 -9.51
N ALA A 48 -16.20 -9.93 -10.57
CA ALA A 48 -17.27 -8.94 -10.51
C ALA A 48 -18.24 -9.26 -9.36
N LYS A 49 -18.84 -8.23 -8.77
CA LYS A 49 -19.78 -8.33 -7.63
C LYS A 49 -20.99 -9.24 -7.91
N GLY A 50 -21.19 -9.69 -9.16
CA GLY A 50 -22.20 -10.68 -9.57
C GLY A 50 -21.70 -12.12 -9.75
N ASP A 51 -20.39 -12.39 -9.83
CA ASP A 51 -19.87 -13.75 -10.05
C ASP A 51 -19.87 -14.54 -8.73
N ARG A 52 -21.01 -15.18 -8.47
CA ARG A 52 -21.27 -15.97 -7.26
C ARG A 52 -20.50 -17.28 -7.26
N ARG A 53 -20.26 -17.89 -8.43
CA ARG A 53 -19.57 -19.19 -8.57
C ARG A 53 -18.08 -19.09 -8.21
N ARG A 54 -17.37 -18.09 -8.75
CA ARG A 54 -15.94 -17.88 -8.40
C ARG A 54 -15.76 -17.47 -6.94
N ARG A 55 -16.69 -16.69 -6.37
CA ARG A 55 -16.66 -16.36 -4.92
C ARG A 55 -16.92 -17.58 -4.03
N ALA A 56 -17.81 -18.48 -4.42
CA ALA A 56 -18.09 -19.71 -3.67
C ALA A 56 -16.86 -20.62 -3.59
N GLN A 57 -16.08 -20.75 -4.68
CA GLN A 57 -14.80 -21.48 -4.65
C GLN A 57 -13.78 -20.88 -3.68
N ARG A 58 -13.73 -19.54 -3.51
CA ARG A 58 -12.85 -18.92 -2.50
C ARG A 58 -13.32 -19.20 -1.07
N LYS A 59 -14.62 -19.35 -0.85
CA LYS A 59 -15.18 -19.68 0.48
C LYS A 59 -14.96 -21.14 0.85
N SER A 60 -14.96 -22.08 -0.11
CA SER A 60 -14.80 -23.51 0.17
C SER A 60 -13.44 -23.84 0.81
N PHE A 61 -12.36 -23.14 0.42
CA PHE A 61 -11.04 -23.32 1.04
C PHE A 61 -10.89 -22.62 2.39
N LYS A 62 -11.59 -21.51 2.63
CA LYS A 62 -11.48 -20.76 3.90
C LYS A 62 -12.19 -21.40 5.10
N GLN A 63 -13.13 -22.32 4.88
CA GLN A 63 -13.92 -22.91 5.97
C GLN A 63 -13.35 -24.21 6.55
N ARG A 64 -12.28 -24.79 6.00
CA ARG A 64 -11.71 -26.06 6.50
C ARG A 64 -10.74 -25.92 7.69
N GLY A 65 -10.51 -24.71 8.22
CA GLY A 65 -9.60 -24.46 9.35
C GLY A 65 -10.27 -24.01 10.65
N GLY A 66 -11.58 -24.23 10.81
CA GLY A 66 -12.38 -23.58 11.86
C GLY A 66 -13.11 -24.49 12.84
N GLN A 67 -12.89 -25.80 12.87
CA GLN A 67 -13.28 -26.60 14.04
C GLN A 67 -12.18 -26.53 15.10
N ARG A 68 -12.06 -25.38 15.76
CA ARG A 68 -11.39 -25.31 17.05
C ARG A 68 -12.28 -26.11 18.00
N ARG A 69 -11.97 -27.41 18.17
CA ARG A 69 -12.57 -28.29 19.18
C ARG A 69 -12.74 -27.45 20.46
N LYS A 70 -13.97 -27.25 20.93
CA LYS A 70 -14.22 -26.62 22.22
C LYS A 70 -13.58 -27.51 23.29
N LYS A 71 -12.33 -27.24 23.61
CA LYS A 71 -11.68 -27.70 24.82
C LYS A 71 -12.23 -26.77 25.90
N PHE A 72 -13.14 -27.30 26.72
CA PHE A 72 -13.84 -26.67 27.84
C PHE A 72 -15.11 -25.85 27.48
N GLY A 73 -16.26 -26.44 27.83
CA GLY A 73 -17.58 -25.83 27.85
C GLY A 73 -18.65 -26.85 27.47
N ARG A 74 -19.30 -27.44 28.50
CA ARG A 74 -20.33 -28.49 28.51
C ARG A 74 -21.12 -28.67 27.21
#